data_AF-A0A967LWQ4-F1
#
_entry.id   AF-A0A967LWQ4-F1
#
_cell.length_a   1.000
_cell.length_b   1.000
_cell.length_c   1.000
_cell.angle_alpha   90.00
_cell.angle_beta   90.00
_cell.angle_gamma   90.00
#
_symmetry.space_group_name_H-M   'P 1'
#
loop_
_entity.id
_entity.type
_entity.pdbx_description
1 polymer ?
#
loop_
_entity_poly.entity_id
_entity_poly.type
_entity_poly.pdbx_seq_one_letter_code
_entity_poly.pdbx_strand_id
1 'polypeptide(L)' 'GLVRTNSNGMDRLYEFVESTPTVQDLAIAYSTIPEQANQLKARFGSIFPEEKIYVTQLGAALGAHGGPGALALAVRRGD' A
#
# COMPACT_ATOMS: atom_id res chain seq x y z
N GLY A 1 9.64 6.44 -8.17
CA GLY A 1 11.00 6.02 -8.57
C GLY A 1 10.99 4.59 -9.05
N LEU A 2 11.99 4.16 -9.82
CA LEU A 2 12.13 2.76 -10.27
C LEU A 2 12.80 1.90 -9.18
N VAL A 3 12.23 0.74 -8.91
CA VAL A 3 12.78 -0.28 -8.00
C VAL A 3 12.90 -1.62 -8.72
N ARG A 4 13.78 -2.50 -8.24
CA ARG A 4 14.11 -3.78 -8.92
C ARG A 4 13.50 -5.01 -8.24
N THR A 5 13.05 -4.88 -6.99
CA THR A 5 12.48 -5.99 -6.21
C THR A 5 11.19 -5.54 -5.54
N ASN A 6 10.33 -6.50 -5.23
CA ASN A 6 9.07 -6.25 -4.52
C ASN A 6 9.32 -5.67 -3.12
N SER A 7 10.28 -6.20 -2.37
CA SER A 7 10.70 -5.68 -1.06
C SER A 7 11.13 -4.22 -1.13
N ASN A 8 12.00 -3.86 -2.08
CA ASN A 8 12.42 -2.46 -2.26
C ASN A 8 11.24 -1.57 -2.66
N GLY A 9 10.25 -2.09 -3.38
CA GLY A 9 9.01 -1.37 -3.67
C GLY A 9 8.19 -1.11 -2.41
N MET A 10 8.02 -2.11 -1.55
CA MET A 10 7.36 -1.94 -0.26
C MET A 10 8.09 -0.96 0.65
N ASP A 11 9.43 -0.98 0.67
CA ASP A 11 10.23 0.03 1.39
C ASP A 11 9.95 1.44 0.88
N ARG A 12 9.90 1.64 -0.44
CA ARG A 12 9.56 2.95 -1.03
C ARG A 12 8.14 3.41 -0.69
N LEU A 13 7.18 2.50 -0.66
CA LEU A 13 5.81 2.83 -0.23
C LEU A 13 5.78 3.23 1.24
N TYR A 14 6.57 2.55 2.08
CA TYR A 14 6.70 2.86 3.50
C TYR A 14 7.31 4.26 3.73
N GLU A 15 8.45 4.55 3.08
CA GLU A 15 9.11 5.86 3.09
C GLU A 15 8.16 6.99 2.61
N PHE A 16 7.32 6.71 1.61
CA PHE A 16 6.35 7.67 1.09
C PHE A 16 5.29 8.05 2.13
N VAL A 17 4.80 7.10 2.93
CA VAL A 17 3.85 7.39 4.00
C VAL A 17 4.54 8.13 5.15
N GLU A 18 5.72 7.68 5.59
CA GLU A 18 6.48 8.35 6.66
C GLU A 18 6.80 9.81 6.32
N SER A 19 7.10 10.10 5.06
CA SER A 19 7.39 11.46 4.59
C SER A 19 6.14 12.28 4.24
N THR A 20 4.94 11.69 4.30
CA THR A 20 3.69 12.40 4.04
C THR A 20 3.15 13.00 5.35
N PRO A 21 3.09 14.34 5.48
CA PRO A 21 2.45 14.96 6.63
C PRO A 21 0.93 14.72 6.60
N THR A 22 0.32 14.80 7.79
CA THR A 22 -1.14 14.79 8.01
C THR A 22 -1.88 13.59 7.39
N VAL A 23 -1.32 12.38 7.41
CA VAL A 23 -2.06 11.18 6.95
C VAL A 23 -3.29 10.94 7.83
N GLN A 24 -4.50 11.02 7.25
CA GLN A 24 -5.75 10.71 7.94
C GLN A 24 -5.98 9.20 7.96
N ASP A 25 -5.93 8.56 6.79
CA ASP A 25 -6.02 7.10 6.62
C ASP A 25 -5.37 6.69 5.29
N LEU A 26 -5.13 5.39 5.13
CA LEU A 26 -4.49 4.81 3.96
C LEU A 26 -5.19 3.52 3.50
N ALA A 27 -5.12 3.24 2.21
CA ALA A 27 -5.67 2.04 1.60
C ALA A 27 -4.59 1.30 0.80
N ILE A 28 -4.46 0.00 1.04
CA ILE A 28 -3.57 -0.91 0.34
C ILE A 28 -4.45 -1.80 -0.55
N ALA A 29 -4.24 -1.73 -1.86
CA ALA A 29 -4.97 -2.53 -2.82
C ALA A 29 -4.05 -3.54 -3.52
N TYR A 30 -4.43 -4.82 -3.52
CA TYR A 30 -3.66 -5.91 -4.15
C TYR A 30 -4.37 -6.49 -5.36
N SER A 31 -3.65 -7.01 -6.36
CA SER A 31 -4.28 -7.77 -7.44
C SER A 31 -4.63 -9.20 -7.01
N THR A 32 -3.65 -10.11 -7.02
CA THR A 32 -3.86 -11.54 -6.81
C THR A 32 -3.08 -12.12 -5.62
N ILE A 33 -2.30 -11.30 -4.90
CA ILE A 33 -1.44 -11.74 -3.80
C ILE A 33 -1.79 -10.95 -2.52
N PRO A 34 -2.80 -11.39 -1.74
CA PRO A 34 -3.23 -10.68 -0.53
C PRO A 34 -2.16 -10.63 0.57
N GLU A 35 -1.26 -11.62 0.62
CA GLU A 35 -0.22 -11.71 1.66
C GLU A 35 0.72 -10.50 1.63
N GLN A 36 1.03 -9.97 0.45
CA GLN A 36 1.87 -8.77 0.32
C GLN A 36 1.19 -7.53 0.90
N ALA A 37 -0.12 -7.39 0.69
CA ALA A 37 -0.89 -6.30 1.30
C ALA A 37 -0.95 -6.43 2.82
N ASN A 38 -1.12 -7.64 3.34
CA ASN A 38 -1.15 -7.89 4.78
C ASN A 38 0.22 -7.65 5.44
N GLN A 39 1.31 -8.03 4.79
CA GLN A 39 2.68 -7.72 5.24
C GLN A 39 2.92 -6.20 5.31
N LEU A 40 2.49 -5.47 4.28
CA LEU A 40 2.62 -4.01 4.26
C LEU A 40 1.70 -3.35 5.30
N LYS A 41 0.48 -3.86 5.52
CA LYS A 41 -0.40 -3.41 6.59
C LYS A 41 0.24 -3.60 7.97
N ALA A 42 0.75 -4.78 8.27
CA ALA A 42 1.39 -5.07 9.56
C ALA A 42 2.60 -4.15 9.81
N ARG A 43 3.40 -3.89 8.76
CA ARG A 43 4.51 -2.93 8.84
C ARG A 43 4.02 -1.51 9.15
N PHE A 44 2.99 -1.03 8.46
CA PHE A 44 2.39 0.27 8.75
C PHE A 44 1.72 0.34 10.12
N GLY A 45 1.14 -0.76 10.62
CA GLY A 45 0.55 -0.86 11.96
C GLY A 45 1.52 -0.52 13.10
N SER A 46 2.83 -0.59 12.83
CA SER A 46 3.86 -0.22 13.80
C SER A 46 4.05 1.30 13.96
N ILE A 47 3.59 2.11 12.99
CA ILE A 47 3.75 3.57 12.95
C ILE A 47 2.45 4.34 12.69
N PHE A 48 1.36 3.63 12.39
CA PHE A 48 0.08 4.20 12.01
C PHE A 48 -1.07 3.33 12.55
N PRO A 49 -2.19 3.90 13.02
CA PRO A 49 -3.29 3.12 13.58
C PRO A 49 -3.86 2.11 12.57
N GLU A 50 -3.86 0.82 12.92
CA GLU A 50 -4.25 -0.26 12.01
C GLU A 50 -5.72 -0.17 11.55
N GLU A 51 -6.59 0.40 12.37
CA GLU A 51 -8.01 0.63 12.07
C GLU A 51 -8.20 1.66 10.95
N LYS A 52 -7.17 2.47 10.69
CA LYS A 52 -7.13 3.47 9.61
C LYS A 52 -6.39 2.95 8.36
N ILE A 53 -6.07 1.65 8.34
CA ILE A 53 -5.44 0.96 7.21
C ILE A 53 -6.44 0.00 6.58
N TYR A 54 -6.97 0.42 5.43
CA TYR A 54 -7.88 -0.39 4.63
C TYR A 54 -7.09 -1.33 3.71
N VAL A 55 -7.53 -2.57 3.59
CA VAL A 55 -6.99 -3.53 2.63
C VAL A 55 -8.12 -3.96 1.71
N THR A 56 -7.89 -3.92 0.40
CA THR A 56 -8.89 -4.29 -0.60
C THR A 56 -8.26 -4.98 -1.80
N GLN A 57 -9.07 -5.69 -2.57
CA GLN A 57 -8.64 -6.25 -3.85
C GLN A 57 -8.88 -5.24 -4.98
N LEU A 58 -7.93 -5.14 -5.92
CA LEU A 58 -8.09 -4.38 -7.15
C LEU A 58 -9.20 -4.99 -8.01
N GLY A 59 -10.10 -4.13 -8.50
CA GLY A 59 -11.12 -4.53 -9.46
C GLY A 59 -10.52 -4.92 -10.81
N ALA A 60 -11.30 -5.62 -11.64
CA ALA A 60 -10.86 -6.22 -12.91
C ALA A 60 -10.11 -5.26 -13.84
N ALA A 61 -10.57 -4.00 -13.95
CA ALA A 61 -9.92 -3.00 -14.80
C ALA A 61 -8.48 -2.69 -14.34
N LEU A 62 -8.28 -2.42 -13.04
CA LEU A 62 -6.94 -2.14 -12.50
C LEU A 62 -6.08 -3.41 -12.46
N GLY A 63 -6.67 -4.55 -12.14
CA GLY A 63 -5.99 -5.84 -12.15
C GLY A 63 -5.44 -6.22 -13.52
N ALA A 64 -6.19 -5.98 -14.60
CA ALA A 64 -5.77 -6.27 -15.97
C ALA A 64 -4.54 -5.44 -16.42
N HIS A 65 -4.40 -4.21 -15.93
CA HIS A 65 -3.28 -3.33 -16.27
C HIS A 65 -2.09 -3.50 -15.32
N GLY A 66 -2.33 -3.72 -14.03
CA GLY A 66 -1.28 -3.92 -13.05
C GLY A 66 -0.65 -5.32 -13.12
N GLY A 67 -1.43 -6.32 -13.55
CA GLY A 67 -1.00 -7.70 -13.62
C GLY A 67 -0.87 -8.38 -12.24
N PRO A 68 -0.48 -9.67 -12.23
CA PRO A 68 -0.24 -10.42 -11.00
C PRO A 68 0.86 -9.79 -10.13
N GLY A 69 0.61 -9.70 -8.82
CA GLY A 69 1.55 -9.12 -7.87
C GLY A 69 1.58 -7.59 -7.82
N ALA A 70 0.67 -6.91 -8.54
CA ALA A 70 0.48 -5.47 -8.39
C ALA A 70 -0.03 -5.13 -6.98
N LEU A 71 0.58 -4.09 -6.41
CA LEU A 71 0.23 -3.51 -5.13
C LEU A 71 0.14 -1.99 -5.30
N ALA A 72 -0.97 -1.40 -4.84
CA ALA A 72 -1.20 0.03 -4.88
C ALA A 72 -1.44 0.55 -3.46
N LEU A 73 -0.94 1.76 -3.20
CA LEU A 73 -1.14 2.47 -1.94
C LEU A 73 -1.82 3.81 -2.25
N ALA A 74 -2.91 4.10 -1.56
CA ALA A 74 -3.56 5.40 -1.56
C ALA A 74 -3.47 6.01 -0.16
N VAL A 75 -3.18 7.30 -0.09
CA VAL A 75 -3.06 8.06 1.15
C VAL A 75 -4.06 9.21 1.11
N ARG A 76 -4.91 9.33 2.13
CA ARG A 76 -5.79 10.48 2.32
C ARG A 76 -5.14 11.44 3.31
N ARG A 77 -4.82 12.66 2.86
CA ARG A 77 -4.23 13.71 3.71
C ARG A 77 -5.31 14.51 4.42
N GLY A 78 -4.94 15.04 5.59
CA GLY A 78 -5.67 16.02 6.37
C GLY A 78 -5.34 17.42 5.92
N ASP A 79 -6.34 18.29 6.06
CA ASP A 79 -6.21 19.73 5.89
C ASP A 79 -5.29 20.34 6.98
#